data_AF-A0A0P6RQZ7-F1
#
_entry.id   AF-A0A0P6RQZ7-F1
#
_cell.length_a   1.000
_cell.length_b   1.000
_cell.length_c   1.000
_cell.angle_alpha   90.00
_cell.angle_beta   90.00
_cell.angle_gamma   90.00
#
_symmetry.space_group_name_H-M   'P 1'
#
loop_
_entity.id
_entity.type
_entity.pdbx_description
1 polymer ?
#
loop_
_entity_poly.entity_id
_entity_poly.type
_entity_poly.pdbx_seq_one_letter_code
_entity_poly.pdbx_strand_id
1 'polypeptide(L)'
;MSACGQTDIARIQAAGVAVGEARAEQVLPDLPEDCRRLSYSGVREGDRLDVAVLKADAALARQNARTLRCADWYGQLRAGLQNGPQ
;
A
#
# COMPACT_ATOMS: atom_id res chain seq x y z
N MET A 1 -42.40 -30.17 -4.57
CA MET A 1 -41.54 -30.05 -3.37
C MET A 1 -40.24 -29.33 -3.75
N SER A 2 -40.25 -27.99 -3.90
CA SER A 2 -39.05 -27.24 -4.35
C SER A 2 -38.77 -25.94 -3.60
N ALA A 3 -39.51 -25.64 -2.54
CA ALA A 3 -39.44 -24.34 -1.84
C ALA A 3 -38.21 -24.18 -0.92
N CYS A 4 -37.59 -25.27 -0.44
CA CYS A 4 -36.43 -25.19 0.45
C CYS A 4 -35.17 -24.70 -0.28
N GLY A 5 -34.93 -25.18 -1.52
CA GLY A 5 -33.72 -24.81 -2.28
C GLY A 5 -33.68 -23.35 -2.75
N GLN A 6 -34.83 -22.74 -3.03
CA GLN A 6 -34.92 -21.31 -3.41
C GLN A 6 -34.62 -20.38 -2.23
N THR A 7 -35.00 -20.79 -1.02
CA THR A 7 -34.73 -20.03 0.22
C THR A 7 -33.24 -20.06 0.57
N ASP A 8 -32.57 -21.19 0.34
CA ASP A 8 -31.13 -21.32 0.60
C ASP A 8 -30.28 -20.50 -0.38
N ILE A 9 -30.65 -20.47 -1.67
CA ILE A 9 -29.97 -19.63 -2.67
C ILE A 9 -30.09 -18.14 -2.32
N ALA A 10 -31.29 -17.68 -1.95
CA ALA A 10 -31.51 -16.29 -1.57
C ALA A 10 -30.71 -15.91 -0.31
N ARG A 11 -30.63 -16.81 0.68
CA ARG A 11 -29.82 -16.59 1.89
C ARG A 11 -28.32 -16.49 1.57
N ILE A 12 -27.81 -17.36 0.70
CA ILE A 12 -26.40 -17.35 0.28
C ILE A 12 -26.08 -16.07 -0.50
N GLN A 13 -26.97 -15.61 -1.38
CA GLN A 13 -26.79 -14.35 -2.12
C GLN A 13 -26.79 -13.15 -1.18
N ALA A 14 -27.74 -13.07 -0.24
CA ALA A 14 -27.79 -11.99 0.74
C ALA A 14 -26.54 -11.97 1.64
N ALA A 15 -26.05 -13.14 2.06
CA ALA A 15 -24.80 -13.25 2.79
C ALA A 15 -23.59 -12.81 1.94
N GLY A 16 -23.57 -13.15 0.66
CA GLY A 16 -22.54 -12.73 -0.29
C GLY A 16 -22.50 -11.21 -0.49
N VAL A 17 -23.67 -10.57 -0.61
CA VAL A 17 -23.79 -9.10 -0.70
C VAL A 17 -23.30 -8.45 0.58
N ALA A 18 -23.76 -8.90 1.75
CA ALA A 18 -23.36 -8.33 3.04
C ALA A 18 -21.85 -8.45 3.30
N VAL A 19 -21.24 -9.59 2.93
CA VAL A 19 -19.78 -9.77 3.00
C VAL A 19 -19.06 -8.86 1.99
N GLY A 20 -19.62 -8.68 0.79
CA GLY A 20 -19.09 -7.78 -0.22
C GLY A 20 -19.09 -6.31 0.23
N GLU A 21 -20.21 -5.84 0.80
CA GLU A 21 -20.36 -4.49 1.34
C GLU A 21 -19.41 -4.25 2.51
N ALA A 22 -19.35 -5.16 3.48
CA ALA A 22 -18.44 -5.06 4.62
C ALA A 22 -16.95 -5.04 4.22
N ARG A 23 -16.58 -5.67 3.09
CA ARG A 23 -15.22 -5.58 2.52
C ARG A 23 -14.99 -4.27 1.78
N ALA A 24 -16.00 -3.76 1.07
CA ALA A 24 -15.91 -2.48 0.34
C ALA A 24 -15.82 -1.27 1.28
N GLU A 25 -16.40 -1.37 2.48
CA GLU A 25 -16.31 -0.36 3.53
C GLU A 25 -14.94 -0.31 4.25
N GLN A 26 -13.99 -1.18 3.90
CA GLN A 26 -12.65 -1.13 4.46
C GLN A 26 -11.97 0.19 4.07
N VAL A 27 -11.89 1.10 5.03
CA VAL A 27 -11.12 2.34 4.92
C VAL A 27 -9.66 1.97 4.76
N LEU A 28 -9.09 2.27 3.59
CA LEU A 28 -7.66 2.08 3.38
C LEU A 28 -6.89 3.02 4.31
N PRO A 29 -5.80 2.54 4.94
CA PRO A 29 -4.95 3.42 5.73
C PRO A 29 -4.34 4.50 4.84
N ASP A 30 -4.16 5.68 5.40
CA ASP A 30 -3.44 6.76 4.75
C ASP A 30 -2.02 6.34 4.36
N LEU A 31 -1.54 6.88 3.23
CA LEU A 31 -0.15 6.71 2.84
C LEU A 31 0.78 7.25 3.94
N PRO A 32 1.73 6.44 4.47
CA PRO A 32 2.62 6.84 5.54
C PRO A 32 3.37 8.13 5.21
N GLU A 33 3.57 8.98 6.21
CA GLU A 33 4.23 10.28 6.03
C GLU A 33 5.63 10.13 5.41
N ASP A 34 6.41 9.11 5.81
CA ASP A 34 7.72 8.81 5.22
C ASP A 34 7.60 8.69 3.70
N CYS A 35 6.64 7.92 3.21
CA CYS A 35 6.43 7.69 1.78
C CYS A 35 6.06 8.94 0.97
N ARG A 36 5.66 10.03 1.62
CA ARG A 36 5.41 11.34 0.98
C ARG A 36 6.66 12.23 0.91
N ARG A 37 7.71 11.90 1.66
CA ARG A 37 8.93 12.73 1.73
C ARG A 37 9.77 12.59 0.47
N LEU A 38 10.56 13.62 0.19
CA LEU A 38 11.58 13.65 -0.86
C LEU A 38 12.98 13.66 -0.25
N SER A 39 13.96 13.09 -0.97
CA SER A 39 15.38 13.18 -0.63
C SER A 39 16.08 14.18 -1.55
N TYR A 40 16.75 15.16 -0.97
CA TYR A 40 17.57 16.11 -1.71
C TYR A 40 19.05 15.79 -1.52
N SER A 41 19.84 15.94 -2.59
CA SER A 41 21.30 15.72 -2.59
C SER A 41 22.05 16.78 -1.79
N GLY A 42 21.54 18.01 -1.75
CA GLY A 42 22.25 19.14 -1.11
C GLY A 42 23.51 19.57 -1.87
N VAL A 43 23.63 19.18 -3.14
CA VAL A 43 24.65 19.70 -4.06
C VAL A 43 24.44 21.20 -4.23
N ARG A 44 25.53 21.96 -4.25
CA ARG A 44 25.56 23.41 -4.44
C ARG A 44 26.51 23.77 -5.56
N GLU A 45 26.28 24.94 -6.15
CA GLU A 45 27.22 25.52 -7.09
C GLU A 45 28.57 25.76 -6.40
N GLY A 46 29.67 25.43 -7.09
CA GLY A 46 31.03 25.48 -6.54
C GLY A 46 31.45 24.24 -5.74
N ASP A 47 30.56 23.26 -5.51
CA ASP A 47 31.00 21.96 -4.98
C ASP A 47 32.01 21.31 -5.95
N ARG A 48 33.10 20.76 -5.39
CA ARG A 48 34.00 19.90 -6.16
C ARG A 48 33.22 18.70 -6.70
N LEU A 49 33.49 18.30 -7.94
CA LEU A 49 32.67 17.31 -8.65
C LEU A 49 32.54 15.98 -7.90
N ASP A 50 33.62 15.47 -7.32
CA ASP A 50 33.61 14.25 -6.50
C ASP A 50 32.74 14.38 -5.24
N VAL A 51 32.76 15.53 -4.57
CA VAL A 51 31.90 15.85 -3.42
C VAL A 51 30.44 15.92 -3.86
N ALA A 52 30.15 16.52 -5.02
CA ALA A 52 28.81 16.56 -5.57
C ALA A 52 28.26 15.15 -5.87
N VAL A 53 29.10 14.27 -6.42
CA VAL A 53 28.75 12.86 -6.67
C VAL A 53 28.45 12.13 -5.36
N LEU A 54 29.30 12.25 -4.34
CA LEU A 54 29.08 11.61 -3.03
C LEU A 54 27.78 12.09 -2.37
N LYS A 55 27.47 13.39 -2.45
CA LYS A 55 26.22 13.97 -1.95
C LYS A 55 24.99 13.41 -2.67
N ALA A 56 25.06 13.33 -4.00
CA ALA A 56 24.00 12.78 -4.83
C ALA A 56 23.75 11.29 -4.52
N ASP A 57 24.81 10.50 -4.44
CA ASP A 57 24.74 9.06 -4.14
C ASP A 57 24.15 8.81 -2.74
N ALA A 58 24.56 9.59 -1.73
CA ALA A 58 24.00 9.50 -0.39
C ALA A 58 22.49 9.80 -0.37
N ALA A 59 22.01 10.77 -1.15
CA ALA A 59 20.58 11.06 -1.27
C ALA A 59 19.83 9.97 -2.03
N LEU A 60 20.43 9.41 -3.07
CA LEU A 60 19.87 8.29 -3.82
C LEU A 60 19.74 7.05 -2.92
N ALA A 61 20.76 6.73 -2.12
CA ALA A 61 20.70 5.63 -1.16
C ALA A 61 19.55 5.82 -0.15
N ARG A 62 19.37 7.02 0.40
CA ARG A 62 18.24 7.35 1.29
C ARG A 62 16.89 7.18 0.58
N GLN A 63 16.78 7.64 -0.66
CA GLN A 63 15.56 7.51 -1.45
C GLN A 63 15.25 6.05 -1.76
N ASN A 64 16.23 5.26 -2.21
CA ASN A 64 16.06 3.84 -2.52
C ASN A 64 15.64 3.05 -1.28
N ALA A 65 16.27 3.31 -0.13
CA ALA A 65 15.86 2.69 1.13
C ALA A 65 14.41 3.03 1.49
N ARG A 66 13.96 4.26 1.23
CA ARG A 66 12.57 4.67 1.43
C ARG A 66 11.62 3.96 0.46
N THR A 67 11.96 3.93 -0.82
CA THR A 67 11.18 3.23 -1.86
C THR A 67 10.95 1.77 -1.48
N LEU A 68 11.97 1.07 -1.00
CA LEU A 68 11.85 -0.32 -0.57
C LEU A 68 10.88 -0.48 0.61
N ARG A 69 11.00 0.35 1.66
CA ARG A 69 10.07 0.31 2.80
C ARG A 69 8.62 0.61 2.41
N CYS A 70 8.42 1.58 1.52
CA CYS A 70 7.09 1.97 1.05
C CYS A 70 6.46 0.90 0.14
N ALA A 71 7.27 0.23 -0.69
CA ALA A 71 6.82 -0.90 -1.48
C ALA A 71 6.43 -2.09 -0.61
N ASP A 72 7.22 -2.37 0.43
CA ASP A 72 6.93 -3.44 1.40
C ASP A 72 5.63 -3.18 2.17
N TRP A 73 5.45 -1.95 2.70
CA TRP A 73 4.20 -1.53 3.33
C TRP A 73 2.98 -1.74 2.42
N TYR A 74 3.08 -1.34 1.15
CA TYR A 74 1.99 -1.53 0.20
C TYR A 74 1.74 -3.03 -0.10
N GLY A 75 2.80 -3.83 -0.18
CA GLY A 75 2.71 -5.28 -0.31
C GLY A 75 1.94 -5.92 0.85
N GLN A 76 2.24 -5.51 2.07
CA GLN A 76 1.54 -5.97 3.28
C GLN A 76 0.06 -5.53 3.30
N LEU A 77 -0.22 -4.26 2.95
CA LEU A 77 -1.59 -3.75 2.83
C LEU A 77 -2.39 -4.58 1.82
N ARG A 78 -1.83 -4.80 0.63
CA ARG A 78 -2.47 -5.60 -0.42
C ARG A 78 -2.68 -7.05 0.02
N ALA A 79 -1.72 -7.67 0.69
CA ALA A 79 -1.87 -9.04 1.20
C ALA A 79 -3.00 -9.14 2.25
N GLY A 80 -3.11 -8.16 3.15
CA GLY A 80 -4.21 -8.10 4.12
C GLY A 80 -5.58 -8.00 3.46
N LEU A 81 -5.71 -7.18 2.42
CA LEU A 81 -6.95 -7.05 1.63
C LEU A 81 -7.33 -8.36 0.92
N GLN A 82 -6.34 -9.11 0.42
CA GLN A 82 -6.56 -10.37 -0.29
C GLN A 82 -6.96 -11.53 0.64
N ASN A 83 -6.41 -11.56 1.85
CA ASN A 83 -6.62 -12.66 2.79
C ASN A 83 -7.94 -12.57 3.58
N GLY A 84 -8.61 -11.41 3.60
CA GLY A 84 -9.90 -11.21 4.29
C GLY A 84 -9.81 -11.34 5.83
N PRO A 85 -10.85 -10.93 6.57
CA PRO A 85 -10.91 -11.19 8.01
C PRO A 85 -11.08 -12.70 8.26
N GLN A 86 -10.34 -13.23 9.23
CA GLN A 86 -10.60 -14.56 9.81
C GLN A 86 -11.84 -14.50 10.69
#